data_AF-A0A2W2CTW6-F1
#
_entry.id   AF-A0A2W2CTW6-F1
#
_cell.length_a   1.000
_cell.length_b   1.000
_cell.length_c   1.000
_cell.angle_alpha   90.00
_cell.angle_beta   90.00
_cell.angle_gamma   90.00
#
_symmetry.space_group_name_H-M   'P 1'
#
loop_
_entity.id
_entity.type
_entity.pdbx_description
1 polymer ?
#
loop_
_entity_poly.entity_id
_entity_poly.type
_entity_poly.pdbx_seq_one_letter_code
_entity_poly.pdbx_strand_id
1 'polypeptide(L)'
;MTVFDIPIDALSGGPADLAQYRGRALLVVNVASRCGLTPQYAGLQALHDEYADRGLVVLGVPCNQFAGQEPGSAAEISEFCQVNYGVTFPLTEKIEVNGPDRHPLYAALVDTSDAEGHTGDIRWNFEKFLV
;
A
#
# COMPACT_ATOMS: atom_id res chain seq x y z
N MET A 1 -9.41 -0.87 17.79
CA MET A 1 -8.12 -0.74 17.07
C MET A 1 -8.40 0.02 15.80
N THR A 2 -7.59 1.03 15.53
CA THR A 2 -7.59 1.77 14.27
C THR A 2 -6.52 1.19 13.34
N VAL A 3 -6.53 1.56 12.06
CA VAL A 3 -5.49 1.19 11.09
C VAL A 3 -4.08 1.51 11.62
N PHE A 4 -3.94 2.60 12.37
CA PHE A 4 -2.66 3.05 12.94
C PHE A 4 -2.12 2.18 14.09
N ASP A 5 -2.92 1.26 14.63
CA ASP A 5 -2.51 0.36 15.72
C ASP A 5 -2.07 -1.02 15.21
N ILE A 6 -2.16 -1.26 13.89
CA ILE A 6 -1.94 -2.57 13.29
C ILE A 6 -0.44 -2.78 13.06
N PRO A 7 0.16 -3.83 13.65
CA PRO A 7 1.55 -4.18 13.37
C PRO A 7 1.71 -4.60 11.91
N ILE A 8 2.75 -4.07 11.26
CA ILE A 8 3.21 -4.48 9.93
C ILE A 8 4.68 -4.07 9.80
N ASP A 9 5.48 -4.90 9.15
CA ASP A 9 6.88 -4.58 8.90
C ASP A 9 7.04 -3.68 7.67
N ALA A 10 8.11 -2.89 7.66
CA ALA A 10 8.56 -2.15 6.50
C ALA A 10 9.19 -3.10 5.48
N LEU A 11 9.16 -2.73 4.20
CA LEU A 11 9.78 -3.53 3.13
C LEU A 11 11.29 -3.71 3.37
N SER A 12 11.96 -2.71 3.95
CA SER A 12 13.38 -2.75 4.33
C SER A 12 13.68 -3.60 5.57
N GLY A 13 12.64 -4.16 6.22
CA GLY A 13 12.73 -4.85 7.51
C GLY A 13 12.52 -3.92 8.71
N GLY A 14 12.13 -4.52 9.84
CA GLY A 14 11.73 -3.81 11.05
C GLY A 14 10.30 -3.23 10.97
N PRO A 15 9.77 -2.67 12.07
CA PRO A 15 8.39 -2.19 12.11
C PRO A 15 8.19 -0.94 11.24
N ALA A 16 7.09 -0.90 10.46
CA ALA A 16 6.70 0.30 9.71
C ALA A 16 6.09 1.40 10.61
N ASP A 17 5.73 1.07 11.85
CA ASP A 17 5.19 1.96 12.88
C ASP A 17 4.09 2.91 12.37
N LEU A 18 2.95 2.35 11.95
CA LEU A 18 1.83 3.14 11.41
C LEU A 18 1.28 4.17 12.41
N ALA A 19 1.52 3.97 13.70
CA ALA A 19 1.17 4.88 14.78
C ALA A 19 1.74 6.29 14.58
N GLN A 20 2.88 6.44 13.88
CA GLN A 20 3.50 7.72 13.57
C GLN A 20 2.65 8.58 12.61
N TYR A 21 1.70 7.98 11.88
CA TYR A 21 0.85 8.67 10.92
C TYR A 21 -0.49 9.13 11.51
N ARG A 22 -0.72 9.00 12.83
CA ARG A 22 -1.95 9.52 13.45
C ARG A 22 -2.08 11.03 13.25
N GLY A 23 -3.29 11.46 12.89
CA GLY A 23 -3.59 12.87 12.59
C GLY A 23 -3.15 13.31 11.19
N ARG A 24 -2.57 12.40 10.39
CA ARG A 24 -2.29 12.57 8.96
C ARG A 24 -3.35 11.83 8.14
N ALA A 25 -3.53 12.24 6.89
CA ALA A 25 -4.33 11.47 5.94
C ALA A 25 -3.46 10.34 5.39
N LEU A 26 -3.90 9.10 5.51
CA LEU A 26 -3.14 7.93 5.05
C LEU A 26 -3.83 7.31 3.83
N LEU A 27 -3.19 7.37 2.66
CA LEU A 27 -3.63 6.70 1.45
C LEU A 27 -2.96 5.33 1.36
N VAL A 28 -3.68 4.27 1.72
CA VAL A 28 -3.21 2.88 1.65
C VAL A 28 -3.53 2.31 0.27
N VAL A 29 -2.52 1.72 -0.39
CA VAL A 29 -2.65 1.18 -1.75
C VAL A 29 -2.01 -0.20 -1.84
N ASN A 30 -2.73 -1.22 -2.33
CA ASN A 30 -2.09 -2.50 -2.65
C ASN A 30 -1.36 -2.37 -3.99
N VAL A 31 -0.07 -2.68 -4.02
CA VAL A 31 0.77 -2.40 -5.19
C VAL A 31 1.36 -3.67 -5.80
N ALA A 32 1.71 -3.56 -7.08
CA ALA A 32 2.33 -4.62 -7.87
C ALA A 32 3.34 -4.05 -8.89
N SER A 33 4.50 -4.69 -9.05
CA SER A 33 5.57 -4.28 -9.98
C SER A 33 5.33 -4.69 -11.43
N ARG A 34 4.56 -5.74 -11.71
CA ARG A 34 4.34 -6.31 -13.06
C ARG A 34 2.89 -6.21 -13.51
N CYS A 35 2.22 -5.11 -13.17
CA CYS A 35 0.83 -4.86 -13.49
C CYS A 35 0.70 -3.82 -14.62
N GLY A 36 -0.36 -3.91 -15.43
CA GLY A 36 -0.70 -2.85 -16.39
C GLY A 36 -0.99 -1.49 -15.73
N LEU A 37 -1.27 -1.50 -14.42
CA LEU A 37 -1.51 -0.31 -13.61
C LEU A 37 -0.25 0.18 -12.88
N THR A 38 0.90 -0.50 -12.99
CA THR A 38 2.16 -0.09 -12.38
C THR A 38 2.58 1.35 -12.71
N PRO A 39 2.28 1.94 -13.88
CA PRO A 39 2.51 3.37 -14.12
C PRO A 39 1.84 4.32 -13.09
N GLN A 40 0.84 3.86 -12.32
CA GLN A 40 0.25 4.65 -11.23
C GLN A 40 1.24 5.01 -10.12
N TYR A 41 2.37 4.30 -9.96
CA TYR A 41 3.42 4.68 -9.02
C TYR A 41 3.88 6.13 -9.19
N ALA A 42 4.01 6.60 -10.43
CA ALA A 42 4.40 7.98 -10.70
C ALA A 42 3.36 8.99 -10.18
N GLY A 43 2.06 8.67 -10.34
CA GLY A 43 0.98 9.50 -9.83
C GLY A 43 0.89 9.47 -8.31
N LEU A 44 1.12 8.31 -7.69
CA LEU A 44 1.18 8.15 -6.24
C LEU A 44 2.37 8.92 -5.64
N GLN A 45 3.52 8.89 -6.30
CA GLN A 45 4.69 9.67 -5.90
C GLN A 45 4.41 11.17 -6.00
N ALA A 46 3.82 11.63 -7.11
CA ALA A 46 3.44 13.03 -7.27
C ALA A 46 2.43 13.48 -6.19
N LEU A 47 1.43 12.65 -5.86
CA LEU A 47 0.49 12.94 -4.77
C LEU A 47 1.19 13.00 -3.41
N HIS A 48 2.12 12.07 -3.16
CA HIS A 48 2.90 12.07 -1.94
C HIS A 48 3.69 13.38 -1.80
N ASP A 49 4.40 13.79 -2.85
CA ASP A 49 5.21 15.01 -2.83
C ASP A 49 4.35 16.28 -2.72
N GLU A 50 3.25 16.38 -3.49
CA GLU A 50 2.39 17.57 -3.53
C GLU A 50 1.66 17.82 -2.19
N TYR A 51 1.27 16.75 -1.49
CA TYR A 51 0.46 16.84 -0.28
C TYR A 51 1.20 16.47 1.01
N ALA A 52 2.51 16.15 0.96
CA ALA A 52 3.31 15.80 2.13
C ALA A 52 3.21 16.87 3.24
N ASP A 53 3.42 18.14 2.87
CA ASP A 53 3.39 19.29 3.80
C ASP A 53 1.98 19.55 4.34
N ARG A 54 0.95 19.07 3.64
CA ARG A 54 -0.45 19.14 4.06
C ARG A 54 -0.89 17.93 4.87
N GLY A 55 0.02 17.00 5.12
CA GLY A 55 -0.22 15.84 5.97
C GLY A 55 -0.73 14.60 5.23
N LEU A 56 -0.61 14.49 3.90
CA LEU A 56 -0.86 13.22 3.22
C LEU A 56 0.37 12.30 3.32
N VAL A 57 0.13 11.02 3.56
CA VAL A 57 1.11 9.95 3.45
C VAL A 57 0.54 8.88 2.52
N VAL A 58 1.30 8.49 1.50
CA VAL A 58 0.99 7.31 0.69
C VAL A 58 1.69 6.11 1.33
N LEU A 59 0.99 5.00 1.49
CA LEU A 59 1.54 3.75 1.99
C LEU A 59 1.31 2.65 0.95
N GLY A 60 2.39 2.19 0.32
CA GLY A 60 2.32 1.09 -0.62
C GLY A 60 2.44 -0.26 0.08
N VAL A 61 1.52 -1.17 -0.22
CA VAL A 61 1.44 -2.50 0.39
C VAL A 61 1.56 -3.56 -0.69
N PRO A 62 2.77 -4.13 -0.93
CA PRO A 62 2.96 -5.09 -1.99
C PRO A 62 2.09 -6.35 -1.80
N CYS A 63 1.48 -6.84 -2.88
CA CYS A 63 0.64 -8.04 -2.83
C CYS A 63 0.77 -8.86 -4.12
N ASN A 64 0.91 -10.19 -3.99
CA ASN A 64 1.10 -11.09 -5.13
C ASN A 64 -0.17 -11.88 -5.52
N GLN A 65 -1.30 -11.66 -4.86
CA GLN A 65 -2.53 -12.44 -5.08
C GLN A 65 -3.18 -12.18 -6.45
N PHE A 66 -2.89 -11.03 -7.07
CA PHE A 66 -3.50 -10.61 -8.34
C PHE A 66 -2.60 -10.99 -9.51
N ALA A 67 -2.90 -12.13 -10.14
CA ALA A 67 -2.20 -12.67 -11.30
C ALA A 67 -0.67 -12.84 -11.12
N GLY A 68 -0.19 -12.99 -9.88
CA GLY A 68 1.24 -13.18 -9.60
C GLY A 68 2.10 -11.99 -10.02
N GLN A 69 1.56 -10.77 -9.98
CA GLN A 69 2.21 -9.56 -10.50
C GLN A 69 3.21 -8.90 -9.53
N GLU A 70 3.44 -9.49 -8.36
CA GLU A 70 4.46 -9.06 -7.38
C GLU A 70 5.32 -10.26 -6.88
N PRO A 71 6.00 -10.98 -7.78
CA PRO A 71 6.72 -12.20 -7.43
C PRO A 71 8.05 -11.92 -6.70
N GLY A 72 8.55 -10.70 -6.77
CA GLY A 72 9.87 -10.32 -6.26
C GLY A 72 9.99 -10.41 -4.74
N SER A 73 11.24 -10.54 -4.29
CA SER A 73 11.67 -10.33 -2.91
C SER A 73 11.55 -8.86 -2.50
N ALA A 74 11.64 -8.58 -1.21
CA ALA A 74 11.57 -7.21 -0.70
C ALA A 74 12.62 -6.27 -1.33
N ALA A 75 13.85 -6.77 -1.53
CA ALA A 75 14.92 -6.02 -2.18
C ALA A 75 14.60 -5.71 -3.65
N GLU A 76 14.11 -6.70 -4.40
CA GLU A 76 13.74 -6.51 -5.81
C GLU A 76 12.56 -5.55 -5.98
N ILE A 77 11.57 -5.60 -5.08
CA ILE A 77 10.43 -4.68 -5.08
C ILE A 77 10.91 -3.25 -4.81
N SER A 78 11.76 -3.07 -3.79
CA SER A 78 12.30 -1.75 -3.42
C SER A 78 13.13 -1.15 -4.57
N GLU A 79 14.03 -1.95 -5.15
CA GLU A 79 14.86 -1.53 -6.27
C GLU A 79 14.00 -1.16 -7.49
N PHE A 80 12.99 -1.98 -7.82
CA PHE A 80 12.08 -1.70 -8.91
C PHE A 80 11.35 -0.36 -8.72
N CYS A 81 10.76 -0.13 -7.56
CA CYS A 81 10.01 1.09 -7.26
C CYS A 81 10.90 2.34 -7.31
N GLN A 82 12.12 2.24 -6.78
CA GLN A 82 13.07 3.35 -6.74
C GLN A 82 13.62 3.67 -8.14
N VAL A 83 14.13 2.66 -8.86
CA VAL A 83 14.81 2.86 -10.15
C VAL A 83 13.85 3.32 -11.24
N ASN A 84 12.63 2.78 -11.28
CA ASN A 84 11.70 3.03 -12.38
C ASN A 84 10.77 4.22 -12.12
N TYR A 85 10.48 4.53 -10.86
CA TYR A 85 9.46 5.53 -10.50
C TYR A 85 9.92 6.55 -9.45
N GLY A 86 11.13 6.41 -8.91
CA GLY A 86 11.63 7.33 -7.88
C GLY A 86 10.80 7.32 -6.59
N VAL A 87 10.18 6.18 -6.27
CA VAL A 87 9.30 6.06 -5.10
C VAL A 87 10.05 6.38 -3.81
N THR A 88 9.53 7.33 -3.04
CA THR A 88 10.03 7.72 -1.70
C THR A 88 9.01 7.50 -0.60
N PHE A 89 7.74 7.30 -0.94
CA PHE A 89 6.71 6.97 0.04
C PHE A 89 6.97 5.57 0.65
N PRO A 90 6.56 5.33 1.91
CA PRO A 90 6.84 4.08 2.60
C PRO A 90 6.19 2.87 1.92
N LEU A 91 6.95 1.78 1.84
CA LEU A 91 6.50 0.46 1.43
C LEU A 91 6.55 -0.50 2.61
N THR A 92 5.53 -1.34 2.76
CA THR A 92 5.48 -2.38 3.79
C THR A 92 6.03 -3.71 3.28
N GLU A 93 6.15 -4.69 4.17
CA GLU A 93 6.31 -6.08 3.78
C GLU A 93 5.18 -6.54 2.83
N LYS A 94 5.47 -7.57 2.03
CA LYS A 94 4.51 -8.16 1.12
C LYS A 94 3.52 -9.02 1.89
N ILE A 95 2.23 -8.78 1.72
CA ILE A 95 1.16 -9.45 2.46
C ILE A 95 0.05 -10.00 1.54
N GLU A 96 -0.79 -10.86 2.11
CA GLU A 96 -2.08 -11.26 1.52
C GLU A 96 -3.15 -10.24 1.93
N VAL A 97 -3.93 -9.74 0.96
CA VAL A 97 -5.01 -8.76 1.19
C VAL A 97 -6.40 -9.38 1.16
N ASN A 98 -6.52 -10.60 0.63
CA ASN A 98 -7.75 -11.39 0.53
C ASN A 98 -7.56 -12.80 1.12
N GLY A 99 -8.67 -13.51 1.30
CA GLY A 99 -8.66 -14.91 1.72
C GLY A 99 -8.42 -15.13 3.22
N PRO A 100 -8.17 -16.38 3.63
CA PRO A 100 -8.04 -16.75 5.04
C PRO A 100 -6.81 -16.14 5.72
N ASP A 101 -5.76 -15.87 4.95
CA ASP A 101 -4.51 -15.27 5.42
C ASP A 101 -4.49 -13.74 5.27
N ARG A 102 -5.65 -13.12 4.99
CA ARG A 102 -5.79 -11.65 4.88
C ARG A 102 -5.16 -10.97 6.10
N HIS A 103 -4.24 -10.05 5.84
CA HIS A 103 -3.59 -9.27 6.88
C HIS A 103 -4.61 -8.40 7.64
N PRO A 104 -4.45 -8.22 8.97
CA PRO A 104 -5.34 -7.38 9.77
C PRO A 104 -5.51 -5.95 9.24
N LEU A 105 -4.49 -5.41 8.57
CA LEU A 105 -4.55 -4.10 7.90
C LEU A 105 -5.71 -4.04 6.91
N TYR A 106 -5.79 -5.02 6.00
CA TYR A 106 -6.86 -5.07 5.01
C TYR A 106 -8.19 -5.52 5.63
N ALA A 107 -8.18 -6.37 6.65
CA ALA A 107 -9.41 -6.71 7.38
C ALA A 107 -10.09 -5.48 8.00
N ALA A 108 -9.33 -4.46 8.40
CA ALA A 108 -9.88 -3.20 8.89
C ALA A 108 -10.34 -2.23 7.79
N LEU A 109 -9.89 -2.42 6.54
CA LEU A 109 -10.16 -1.51 5.43
C LEU A 109 -11.32 -1.96 4.55
N VAL A 110 -11.52 -3.27 4.37
CA VAL A 110 -12.49 -3.84 3.41
C VAL A 110 -13.95 -3.48 3.69
N ASP A 111 -14.30 -3.10 4.92
CA ASP A 111 -15.64 -2.62 5.27
C ASP A 111 -15.87 -1.15 4.88
N THR A 112 -14.81 -0.43 4.49
CA THR A 112 -14.88 0.93 3.97
C THR A 112 -15.05 0.87 2.45
N SER A 113 -15.99 1.66 1.92
CA SER A 113 -16.17 1.74 0.48
C SER A 113 -14.93 2.31 -0.21
N ASP A 114 -14.47 1.64 -1.25
CA ASP A 114 -13.43 2.15 -2.13
C ASP A 114 -13.95 3.33 -2.98
N ALA A 115 -13.10 3.85 -3.88
CA ALA A 115 -13.44 4.96 -4.76
C ALA A 115 -14.65 4.70 -5.69
N GLU A 116 -15.02 3.45 -5.92
CA GLU A 116 -16.17 3.05 -6.75
C GLU A 116 -17.40 2.66 -5.90
N GLY A 117 -17.32 2.78 -4.58
CA GLY A 117 -18.41 2.43 -3.66
C GLY A 117 -18.43 0.94 -3.28
N HIS A 118 -17.42 0.16 -3.66
CA HIS A 118 -17.35 -1.28 -3.36
C HIS A 118 -16.80 -1.53 -1.95
N THR A 119 -17.35 -2.54 -1.27
CA THR A 119 -16.87 -3.04 0.02
C THR A 119 -16.65 -4.55 -0.08
N GLY A 120 -15.73 -5.08 0.71
CA GLY A 120 -15.38 -6.49 0.75
C GLY A 120 -14.04 -6.76 0.09
N ASP A 121 -13.91 -7.89 -0.58
CA ASP A 121 -12.63 -8.33 -1.15
C ASP A 121 -12.06 -7.31 -2.13
N ILE A 122 -10.73 -7.11 -2.04
CA ILE A 122 -9.97 -6.27 -2.94
C ILE A 122 -10.06 -6.86 -4.34
N ARG A 123 -10.43 -6.04 -5.32
CA ARG A 123 -10.78 -6.50 -6.67
C ARG A 123 -9.57 -6.61 -7.57
N TRP A 124 -8.58 -5.73 -7.40
CA TRP A 124 -7.37 -5.74 -8.20
C TRP A 124 -6.20 -5.00 -7.54
N ASN A 125 -5.02 -5.04 -8.17
CA ASN A 125 -3.89 -4.17 -7.84
C ASN A 125 -4.30 -2.69 -7.95
N PHE A 126 -3.71 -1.85 -7.10
CA PHE A 126 -3.90 -0.40 -7.02
C PHE A 126 -5.29 0.06 -6.55
N GLU A 127 -5.99 -0.76 -5.76
CA GLU A 127 -7.14 -0.32 -4.98
C GLU A 127 -6.67 0.57 -3.83
N LYS A 128 -7.50 1.55 -3.43
CA LYS A 128 -7.07 2.67 -2.59
C LYS A 128 -8.06 2.93 -1.48
N PHE A 129 -7.54 3.15 -0.28
CA PHE A 129 -8.32 3.54 0.89
C PHE A 129 -7.70 4.81 1.48
N LEU A 130 -8.54 5.82 1.73
CA LEU A 130 -8.14 7.03 2.43
C LEU A 130 -8.64 6.95 3.88
N VAL A 131 -7.71 6.97 4.83
CA VAL A 131 -7.94 6.87 6.28
C VAL A 131 -7.66 8.20 6.96
#